data_AF-A0A1G8BWB6-F1
#
_entry.id   AF-A0A1G8BWB6-F1
#
_cell.length_a   1.000
_cell.length_b   1.000
_cell.length_c   1.000
_cell.angle_alpha   90.00
_cell.angle_beta   90.00
_cell.angle_gamma   90.00
#
_symmetry.space_group_name_H-M   'P 1'
#
loop_
_entity.id
_entity.type
_entity.pdbx_description
1 polymer ?
#
loop_
_entity_poly.entity_id
_entity_poly.type
_entity_poly.pdbx_seq_one_letter_code
_entity_poly.pdbx_strand_id
1 'polypeptide(L)'
;MDISVIGASGSCGREIVTQLVSARVLGRGELLQLIGGNPGTRRPSYLHGLRADLQDAYAENIAEIDVSDDADEIVGDIVVMAAGTTFPTDAGNIGKLQSRDDLGRANAILFEHFARAVARHRASNPPVVIVVSNPVELGVHIFARHLPREYVLGMGAFSDSQRFRWEIASQLGIGRQRVHAAMGGEHGLGMVPLWSTVRIQGLRGTELDAAIRRMRAGTHTADFSARLMAEHAALIAEMGADPIHGPVRALERVSRLPPDLRVALKPFPIHYSQAKTVSATANATVELVKALCEGRAVGICAQYEHRGEMGIDGPIGNRLILEGAVTRIVPGDDLSDEEIAQLQACAGRCRAKLKEWIGD
;
A
#
# COMPACT_ATOMS: atom_id res chain seq x y z
N MET A 1 -5.43 -10.64 20.01
CA MET A 1 -4.38 -9.96 19.24
C MET A 1 -4.76 -8.51 19.21
N ASP A 2 -3.90 -7.63 19.70
CA ASP A 2 -4.22 -6.21 19.82
C ASP A 2 -3.76 -5.45 18.56
N ILE A 3 -4.47 -4.40 18.17
CA ILE A 3 -4.17 -3.60 16.97
C ILE A 3 -4.03 -2.14 17.35
N SER A 4 -2.91 -1.50 16.99
CA SER A 4 -2.73 -0.05 17.09
C SER A 4 -2.76 0.58 15.70
N VAL A 5 -3.63 1.57 15.48
CA VAL A 5 -3.69 2.34 14.23
C VAL A 5 -3.13 3.74 14.45
N ILE A 6 -1.92 3.97 13.95
CA ILE A 6 -1.25 5.27 13.98
C ILE A 6 -1.80 6.14 12.88
N GLY A 7 -2.26 7.35 13.22
CA GLY A 7 -2.93 8.24 12.28
C GLY A 7 -4.43 7.96 12.14
N ALA A 8 -5.06 7.41 13.18
CA ALA A 8 -6.50 7.12 13.22
C ALA A 8 -7.38 8.36 12.99
N SER A 9 -6.87 9.57 13.23
CA SER A 9 -7.57 10.83 12.98
C SER A 9 -7.55 11.28 11.52
N GLY A 10 -6.70 10.65 10.69
CA GLY A 10 -6.62 10.91 9.26
C GLY A 10 -7.72 10.19 8.48
N SER A 11 -8.00 10.63 7.25
CA SER A 11 -9.03 10.03 6.40
C SER A 11 -8.86 8.52 6.18
N CYS A 12 -7.64 8.07 5.88
CA CYS A 12 -7.32 6.65 5.68
C CYS A 12 -7.36 5.85 6.99
N GLY A 13 -6.71 6.35 8.05
CA GLY A 13 -6.69 5.69 9.36
C GLY A 13 -8.09 5.51 9.94
N ARG A 14 -8.94 6.54 9.84
CA ARG A 14 -10.34 6.45 10.25
C ARG A 14 -11.11 5.38 9.48
N GLU A 15 -10.95 5.35 8.16
CA GLU A 15 -11.64 4.34 7.34
C GLU A 15 -11.17 2.93 7.70
N ILE A 16 -9.87 2.72 7.95
CA ILE A 16 -9.32 1.45 8.43
C ILE A 16 -9.98 1.06 9.76
N VAL A 17 -10.01 1.98 10.73
CA VAL A 17 -10.63 1.77 12.05
C VAL A 17 -12.10 1.37 11.91
N THR A 18 -12.88 2.14 11.15
CA THR A 18 -14.31 1.86 10.92
C THR A 18 -14.51 0.50 10.24
N GLN A 19 -13.62 0.11 9.32
CA GLN A 19 -13.70 -1.20 8.67
C GLN A 19 -13.26 -2.35 9.57
N LEU A 20 -12.25 -2.17 10.43
CA LEU A 20 -11.84 -3.17 11.43
C LEU A 20 -13.00 -3.47 12.39
N VAL A 21 -13.67 -2.42 12.88
CA VAL A 21 -14.84 -2.53 13.76
C VAL A 21 -16.02 -3.17 13.02
N SER A 22 -16.43 -2.62 11.87
CA SER A 22 -17.60 -3.10 11.14
C SER A 22 -17.47 -4.55 10.68
N ALA A 23 -16.25 -4.95 10.34
CA ALA A 23 -15.96 -6.30 9.91
C ALA A 23 -15.61 -7.26 11.07
N ARG A 24 -15.70 -6.78 12.32
CA ARG A 24 -15.45 -7.52 13.56
C ARG A 24 -14.14 -8.30 13.52
N VAL A 25 -13.08 -7.61 13.11
CA VAL A 25 -11.74 -8.20 13.06
C VAL A 25 -11.24 -8.55 14.45
N LEU A 26 -11.60 -7.71 15.42
CA LEU A 26 -11.34 -7.92 16.83
C LEU A 26 -12.64 -8.23 17.58
N GLY A 27 -12.55 -9.15 18.54
CA GLY A 27 -13.62 -9.57 19.43
C GLY A 27 -13.59 -8.87 20.79
N ARG A 28 -14.46 -9.34 21.70
CA ARG A 28 -14.49 -8.86 23.08
C ARG A 28 -13.20 -9.29 23.82
N GLY A 29 -12.58 -8.35 24.52
CA GLY A 29 -11.35 -8.56 25.28
C GLY A 29 -10.06 -8.38 24.48
N GLU A 30 -10.16 -8.05 23.19
CA GLU A 30 -9.05 -7.56 22.38
C GLU A 30 -9.10 -6.03 22.30
N LEU A 31 -7.95 -5.42 22.06
CA LEU A 31 -7.78 -3.98 22.04
C LEU A 31 -7.60 -3.42 20.63
N LEU A 32 -8.40 -2.42 20.27
CA LEU A 32 -8.18 -1.52 19.14
C LEU A 32 -7.72 -0.16 19.65
N GLN A 33 -6.43 0.11 19.55
CA GLN A 33 -5.84 1.37 19.99
C GLN A 33 -5.80 2.39 18.84
N LEU A 34 -6.40 3.57 19.06
CA LEU A 34 -6.42 4.68 18.12
C LEU A 34 -5.32 5.68 18.49
N ILE A 35 -4.29 5.76 17.65
CA ILE A 35 -3.13 6.61 17.92
C ILE A 35 -3.17 7.87 17.06
N GLY A 36 -2.94 9.02 17.70
CA GLY A 36 -2.77 10.31 17.04
C GLY A 36 -1.61 10.29 16.02
N GLY A 37 -1.83 10.84 14.83
CA GLY A 37 -0.82 10.80 13.76
C GLY A 37 0.20 11.93 13.78
N ASN A 38 0.04 12.93 14.65
CA ASN A 38 0.95 14.07 14.73
C ASN A 38 1.06 14.54 16.20
N PRO A 39 2.27 14.58 16.77
CA PRO A 39 2.51 15.07 18.14
C PRO A 39 2.01 16.49 18.41
N GLY A 40 1.74 17.30 17.37
CA GLY A 40 1.28 18.69 17.48
C GLY A 40 -0.14 18.97 16.95
N THR A 41 -0.94 17.97 16.56
CA THR A 41 -2.30 18.24 16.04
C THR A 41 -3.30 18.60 17.13
N ARG A 42 -3.91 19.78 16.99
CA ARG A 42 -4.87 20.41 17.94
C ARG A 42 -6.27 19.77 17.96
N ARG A 43 -6.40 18.47 17.77
CA ARG A 43 -7.71 17.77 17.83
C ARG A 43 -7.71 16.53 18.74
N PRO A 44 -7.23 16.62 19.99
CA PRO A 44 -7.23 15.48 20.91
C PRO A 44 -8.64 14.91 21.10
N SER A 45 -9.66 15.78 21.11
CA SER A 45 -11.07 15.38 21.24
C SER A 45 -11.61 14.55 20.06
N TYR A 46 -10.98 14.58 18.89
CA TYR A 46 -11.51 13.90 17.70
C TYR A 46 -11.52 12.39 17.89
N LEU A 47 -10.42 11.80 18.38
CA LEU A 47 -10.34 10.35 18.56
C LEU A 47 -11.25 9.88 19.69
N HIS A 48 -11.41 10.67 20.76
CA HIS A 48 -12.41 10.39 21.80
C HIS A 48 -13.83 10.42 21.26
N GLY A 49 -14.16 11.39 20.38
CA GLY A 49 -15.45 11.45 19.71
C GLY A 49 -15.68 10.26 18.77
N LEU A 50 -14.67 9.90 17.97
CA LEU A 50 -14.73 8.73 17.09
C LEU A 50 -14.93 7.43 17.88
N ARG A 51 -14.22 7.27 19.01
CA ARG A 51 -14.41 6.14 19.92
C ARG A 51 -15.87 6.07 20.39
N ALA A 52 -16.41 7.18 20.91
CA ALA A 52 -17.79 7.22 21.41
C ALA A 52 -18.81 6.87 20.31
N ASP A 53 -18.65 7.43 19.11
CA ASP A 53 -19.51 7.16 17.95
C ASP A 53 -19.48 5.67 17.55
N LEU A 54 -18.30 5.06 17.51
CA LEU A 54 -18.17 3.63 17.22
C LEU A 54 -18.76 2.76 18.33
N GLN A 55 -18.61 3.16 19.59
CA GLN A 55 -19.24 2.46 20.72
C GLN A 55 -20.77 2.52 20.64
N ASP A 56 -21.35 3.67 20.28
CA ASP A 56 -22.80 3.80 20.09
C ASP A 56 -23.29 2.96 18.90
N ALA A 57 -22.54 2.94 17.80
CA ALA A 57 -22.93 2.23 16.58
C ALA A 57 -22.90 0.70 16.70
N TYR A 58 -21.95 0.14 17.46
CA TYR A 58 -21.74 -1.31 17.56
C TYR A 58 -22.01 -1.89 18.95
N ALA A 59 -22.23 -1.04 19.95
CA ALA A 59 -22.62 -1.35 21.32
C ALA A 59 -21.80 -2.50 21.91
N GLU A 60 -22.46 -3.56 22.39
CA GLU A 60 -21.80 -4.67 23.04
C GLU A 60 -21.02 -5.60 22.08
N ASN A 61 -20.99 -5.32 20.78
CA ASN A 61 -20.36 -6.13 19.74
C ASN A 61 -19.12 -5.43 19.14
N ILE A 62 -18.31 -4.81 19.99
CA ILE A 62 -17.07 -4.11 19.63
C ILE A 62 -15.91 -4.53 20.55
N ALA A 63 -14.69 -4.42 20.03
CA ALA A 63 -13.46 -4.52 20.82
C ALA A 63 -13.33 -3.37 21.83
N GLU A 64 -12.44 -3.52 22.81
CA GLU A 64 -12.06 -2.38 23.64
C GLU A 64 -11.38 -1.34 22.76
N ILE A 65 -11.71 -0.06 22.92
CA ILE A 65 -11.10 1.02 22.16
C ILE A 65 -10.36 1.97 23.10
N ASP A 66 -9.04 1.96 22.98
CA ASP A 66 -8.16 2.92 23.64
C ASP A 66 -7.78 4.07 22.68
N VAL A 67 -7.47 5.23 23.24
CA VAL A 67 -7.10 6.43 22.50
C VAL A 67 -5.86 7.02 23.16
N SER A 68 -4.80 7.18 22.39
CA SER A 68 -3.58 7.85 22.85
C SER A 68 -3.00 8.76 21.76
N ASP A 69 -2.33 9.83 22.17
CA ASP A 69 -1.49 10.69 21.32
C ASP A 69 0.01 10.52 21.60
N ASP A 70 0.37 9.62 22.51
CA ASP A 70 1.74 9.28 22.84
C ASP A 70 2.21 8.06 22.03
N ALA A 71 3.32 8.23 21.32
CA ALA A 71 3.93 7.15 20.55
C ALA A 71 4.53 6.06 21.46
N ASP A 72 4.87 6.39 22.71
CA ASP A 72 5.46 5.45 23.67
C ASP A 72 4.40 4.53 24.32
N GLU A 73 3.10 4.81 24.12
CA GLU A 73 1.97 4.00 24.62
C GLU A 73 1.46 2.96 23.59
N ILE A 74 2.17 2.74 22.48
CA ILE A 74 1.75 1.82 21.41
C ILE A 74 1.88 0.34 21.85
N VAL A 75 0.75 -0.37 21.97
CA VAL A 75 0.69 -1.75 22.52
C VAL A 75 0.28 -2.86 21.55
N GLY A 76 -0.24 -2.55 20.36
CA GLY A 76 -0.83 -3.55 19.45
C GLY A 76 0.17 -4.55 18.86
N ASP A 77 -0.15 -5.85 18.85
CA ASP A 77 0.58 -6.90 18.13
C ASP A 77 0.69 -6.65 16.63
N ILE A 78 -0.31 -5.96 16.06
CA ILE A 78 -0.26 -5.39 14.71
C ILE A 78 -0.30 -3.86 14.83
N VAL A 79 0.65 -3.19 14.19
CA VAL A 79 0.72 -1.73 14.12
C VAL A 79 0.46 -1.28 12.69
N VAL A 80 -0.65 -0.60 12.45
CA VAL A 80 -0.96 -0.01 11.14
C VAL A 80 -0.46 1.44 11.13
N MET A 81 0.58 1.71 10.35
CA MET A 81 1.15 3.05 10.19
C MET A 81 0.46 3.81 9.04
N ALA A 82 -0.59 4.55 9.39
CA ALA A 82 -1.38 5.38 8.48
C ALA A 82 -1.23 6.90 8.72
N ALA A 83 -0.32 7.29 9.63
CA ALA A 83 0.04 8.68 9.86
C ALA A 83 1.06 9.18 8.83
N GLY A 84 0.85 10.39 8.33
CA GLY A 84 1.71 11.01 7.34
C GLY A 84 1.26 12.43 7.06
N THR A 85 2.22 13.29 6.75
CA THR A 85 1.94 14.58 6.12
C THR A 85 1.33 14.30 4.75
N THR A 86 0.31 15.08 4.37
CA THR A 86 -0.26 15.06 3.02
C THR A 86 -0.29 16.48 2.48
N PHE A 87 0.23 16.72 1.28
CA PHE A 87 0.09 18.02 0.65
C PHE A 87 -1.27 18.20 -0.03
N PRO A 88 -1.80 19.45 -0.13
CA PRO A 88 -3.01 19.74 -0.87
C PRO A 88 -2.86 19.36 -2.34
N THR A 89 -3.87 18.67 -2.88
CA THR A 89 -3.88 18.17 -4.26
C THR A 89 -5.18 18.48 -4.99
N ASP A 90 -5.72 19.67 -4.73
CA ASP A 90 -6.82 20.24 -5.49
C ASP A 90 -6.41 20.54 -6.93
N ALA A 91 -7.41 20.62 -7.83
CA ALA A 91 -7.18 20.75 -9.25
C ALA A 91 -6.40 22.05 -9.62
N GLY A 92 -6.45 23.08 -8.77
CA GLY A 92 -5.65 24.31 -8.89
C GLY A 92 -4.15 24.16 -8.59
N ASN A 93 -3.73 22.98 -8.11
CA ASN A 93 -2.34 22.62 -7.83
C ASN A 93 -1.83 21.44 -8.69
N ILE A 94 -2.56 21.05 -9.74
CA ILE A 94 -2.08 20.08 -10.74
C ILE A 94 -0.78 20.63 -11.37
N GLY A 95 0.32 19.89 -11.22
CA GLY A 95 1.64 20.29 -11.71
C GLY A 95 2.46 21.20 -10.77
N LYS A 96 1.88 21.69 -9.66
CA LYS A 96 2.64 22.37 -8.60
C LYS A 96 3.18 21.33 -7.62
N LEU A 97 4.31 20.72 -7.97
CA LEU A 97 5.12 19.93 -7.04
C LEU A 97 5.66 20.84 -5.92
N GLN A 98 4.91 21.05 -4.84
CA GLN A 98 5.60 21.09 -3.54
C GLN A 98 6.12 19.66 -3.34
N SER A 99 7.44 19.53 -3.38
CA SER A 99 8.10 18.41 -4.04
C SER A 99 7.79 17.08 -3.34
N ARG A 100 7.69 15.99 -4.11
CA ARG A 100 7.66 14.63 -3.54
C ARG A 100 8.81 14.41 -2.55
N ASP A 101 9.91 15.13 -2.72
CA ASP A 101 11.06 15.09 -1.83
C ASP A 101 10.80 15.81 -0.50
N ASP A 102 10.10 16.93 -0.50
CA ASP A 102 9.67 17.60 0.75
C ASP A 102 8.71 16.71 1.53
N LEU A 103 7.84 15.97 0.81
CA LEU A 103 6.94 14.98 1.43
C LEU A 103 7.75 13.85 2.05
N GLY A 104 8.73 13.33 1.30
CA GLY A 104 9.66 12.31 1.76
C GLY A 104 10.39 12.75 3.03
N ARG A 105 11.01 13.93 3.03
CA ARG A 105 11.73 14.48 4.20
C ARG A 105 10.83 14.69 5.41
N ALA A 106 9.64 15.27 5.22
CA ALA A 106 8.69 15.48 6.30
C ALA A 106 8.21 14.16 6.91
N ASN A 107 7.90 13.17 6.07
CA ASN A 107 7.46 11.86 6.54
C ASN A 107 8.60 11.01 7.10
N ALA A 108 9.85 11.22 6.68
CA ALA A 108 11.02 10.58 7.29
C ALA A 108 11.11 10.89 8.79
N ILE A 109 10.95 12.15 9.18
CA ILE A 109 10.97 12.58 10.59
C ILE A 109 9.85 11.86 11.38
N LEU A 110 8.65 11.81 10.81
CA LEU A 110 7.50 11.17 11.44
C LEU A 110 7.68 9.66 11.60
N PHE A 111 8.12 8.98 10.55
CA PHE A 111 8.37 7.54 10.58
C PHE A 111 9.48 7.19 11.56
N GLU A 112 10.54 7.98 11.62
CA GLU A 112 11.65 7.78 12.55
C GLU A 112 11.19 7.92 14.01
N HIS A 113 10.32 8.89 14.31
CA HIS A 113 9.73 9.07 15.64
C HIS A 113 8.94 7.83 16.09
N PHE A 114 8.00 7.35 15.28
CA PHE A 114 7.19 6.18 15.63
C PHE A 114 8.00 4.88 15.62
N ALA A 115 8.91 4.70 14.67
CA ALA A 115 9.75 3.50 14.60
C ALA A 115 10.61 3.35 15.87
N ARG A 116 11.20 4.45 16.36
CA ARG A 116 11.95 4.45 17.62
C ARG A 116 11.08 4.15 18.83
N ALA A 117 9.90 4.75 18.92
CA ALA A 117 8.98 4.52 20.04
C ALA A 117 8.53 3.05 20.09
N VAL A 118 8.07 2.50 18.95
CA VAL A 118 7.69 1.09 18.85
C VAL A 118 8.85 0.18 19.20
N ALA A 119 10.06 0.42 18.66
CA ALA A 119 11.22 -0.40 18.97
C ALA A 119 11.63 -0.36 20.44
N ARG A 120 11.53 0.80 21.10
CA ARG A 120 11.83 0.93 22.55
C ARG A 120 10.87 0.10 23.41
N HIS A 121 9.57 0.23 23.17
CA HIS A 121 8.55 -0.35 24.06
C HIS A 121 8.19 -1.80 23.70
N ARG A 122 8.48 -2.22 22.46
CA ARG A 122 8.11 -3.54 21.94
C ARG A 122 9.29 -4.42 21.57
N ALA A 123 10.51 -4.08 22.03
CA ALA A 123 11.71 -4.86 21.75
C ALA A 123 11.59 -6.35 22.11
N SER A 124 10.89 -6.68 23.20
CA SER A 124 10.72 -8.07 23.68
C SER A 124 9.64 -8.86 22.93
N ASN A 125 8.71 -8.17 22.26
CA ASN A 125 7.65 -8.76 21.45
C ASN A 125 7.35 -7.82 20.25
N PRO A 126 8.19 -7.86 19.20
CA PRO A 126 8.06 -6.95 18.07
C PRO A 126 6.70 -7.10 17.37
N PRO A 127 5.98 -6.01 17.08
CA PRO A 127 4.71 -6.09 16.40
C PRO A 127 4.92 -6.22 14.89
N VAL A 128 3.91 -6.74 14.19
CA VAL A 128 3.84 -6.65 12.73
C VAL A 128 3.47 -5.23 12.34
N VAL A 129 4.39 -4.50 11.73
CA VAL A 129 4.16 -3.15 11.23
C VAL A 129 3.69 -3.19 9.78
N ILE A 130 2.51 -2.64 9.53
CA ILE A 130 1.92 -2.47 8.20
C ILE A 130 1.96 -0.98 7.84
N VAL A 131 2.90 -0.61 6.96
CA VAL A 131 3.07 0.75 6.46
C VAL A 131 2.06 1.03 5.35
N VAL A 132 1.16 1.97 5.61
CA VAL A 132 0.14 2.46 4.65
C VAL A 132 0.54 3.82 4.08
N SER A 133 1.16 4.66 4.91
CA SER A 133 1.53 6.02 4.55
C SER A 133 2.60 6.08 3.47
N ASN A 134 2.47 7.08 2.59
CA ASN A 134 3.42 7.31 1.50
C ASN A 134 4.55 8.27 1.92
N PRO A 135 5.76 8.14 1.35
CA PRO A 135 6.21 7.03 0.51
C PRO A 135 6.31 5.72 1.30
N VAL A 136 5.66 4.65 0.83
CA VAL A 136 5.56 3.39 1.59
C VAL A 136 6.93 2.72 1.75
N GLU A 137 7.75 2.80 0.71
CA GLU A 137 9.14 2.33 0.69
C GLU A 137 9.99 3.00 1.78
N LEU A 138 9.82 4.32 1.97
CA LEU A 138 10.52 5.07 3.01
C LEU A 138 10.12 4.61 4.41
N GLY A 139 8.82 4.40 4.64
CA GLY A 139 8.34 3.90 5.93
C GLY A 139 8.86 2.49 6.20
N VAL A 140 8.78 1.58 5.23
CA VAL A 140 9.32 0.21 5.37
C VAL A 140 10.81 0.25 5.69
N HIS A 141 11.59 1.06 4.96
CA HIS A 141 13.02 1.20 5.20
C HIS A 141 13.32 1.69 6.62
N ILE A 142 12.66 2.77 7.06
CA ILE A 142 12.89 3.34 8.38
C ILE A 142 12.52 2.35 9.48
N PHE A 143 11.33 1.75 9.43
CA PHE A 143 10.92 0.79 10.45
C PHE A 143 11.83 -0.45 10.48
N ALA A 144 12.31 -0.93 9.32
CA ALA A 144 13.24 -2.06 9.24
C ALA A 144 14.67 -1.75 9.76
N ARG A 145 15.01 -0.48 10.01
CA ARG A 145 16.23 -0.09 10.74
C ARG A 145 16.09 -0.26 12.25
N HIS A 146 14.86 -0.23 12.78
CA HIS A 146 14.58 -0.27 14.22
C HIS A 146 13.93 -1.58 14.69
N LEU A 147 13.30 -2.33 13.78
CA LEU A 147 12.64 -3.61 14.04
C LEU A 147 13.20 -4.71 13.14
N PRO A 148 13.06 -6.00 13.51
CA PRO A 148 13.39 -7.09 12.60
C PRO A 148 12.56 -6.95 11.32
N ARG A 149 13.23 -6.95 10.16
CA ARG A 149 12.60 -6.68 8.86
C ARG A 149 11.46 -7.64 8.53
N GLU A 150 11.50 -8.85 9.08
CA GLU A 150 10.49 -9.89 8.93
C GLU A 150 9.12 -9.44 9.46
N TYR A 151 9.09 -8.44 10.35
CA TYR A 151 7.87 -7.88 10.93
C TYR A 151 7.44 -6.56 10.26
N VAL A 152 8.14 -6.09 9.23
CA VAL A 152 7.84 -4.79 8.60
C VAL A 152 7.42 -4.99 7.15
N LEU A 153 6.18 -4.57 6.84
CA LEU A 153 5.55 -4.73 5.53
C LEU A 153 4.94 -3.42 5.07
N GLY A 154 4.95 -3.18 3.75
CA GLY A 154 4.23 -2.05 3.14
C GLY A 154 3.06 -2.48 2.26
N MET A 155 1.99 -1.69 2.28
CA MET A 155 0.71 -2.02 1.62
C MET A 155 0.65 -1.76 0.11
N GLY A 156 1.62 -1.06 -0.47
CA GLY A 156 1.59 -0.61 -1.86
C GLY A 156 1.40 -1.77 -2.83
N ALA A 157 2.38 -2.66 -2.90
CA ALA A 157 2.35 -3.82 -3.80
C ALA A 157 1.20 -4.79 -3.52
N PHE A 158 0.70 -4.83 -2.28
CA PHE A 158 -0.46 -5.66 -1.93
C PHE A 158 -1.72 -5.10 -2.57
N SER A 159 -2.01 -3.81 -2.33
CA SER A 159 -3.14 -3.10 -2.94
C SER A 159 -3.06 -3.15 -4.47
N ASP A 160 -1.88 -2.93 -5.02
CA ASP A 160 -1.64 -2.93 -6.46
C ASP A 160 -1.87 -4.31 -7.09
N SER A 161 -1.46 -5.39 -6.41
CA SER A 161 -1.74 -6.76 -6.82
C SER A 161 -3.24 -7.07 -6.75
N GLN A 162 -3.97 -6.60 -5.73
CA GLN A 162 -5.43 -6.76 -5.67
C GLN A 162 -6.13 -6.06 -6.83
N ARG A 163 -5.69 -4.85 -7.18
CA ARG A 163 -6.18 -4.12 -8.35
C ARG A 163 -5.85 -4.87 -9.64
N PHE A 164 -4.65 -5.43 -9.77
CA PHE A 164 -4.25 -6.13 -10.98
C PHE A 164 -5.08 -7.40 -11.22
N ARG A 165 -5.33 -8.18 -10.16
CA ARG A 165 -6.25 -9.32 -10.20
C ARG A 165 -7.65 -8.89 -10.62
N TRP A 166 -8.14 -7.75 -10.13
CA TRP A 166 -9.45 -7.23 -10.51
C TRP A 166 -9.49 -6.75 -11.96
N GLU A 167 -8.51 -5.97 -12.42
CA GLU A 167 -8.49 -5.43 -13.78
C GLU A 167 -8.40 -6.56 -14.84
N ILE A 168 -7.66 -7.65 -14.55
CA ILE A 168 -7.65 -8.86 -15.38
C ILE A 168 -9.02 -9.56 -15.33
N ALA A 169 -9.56 -9.80 -14.13
CA ALA A 169 -10.82 -10.52 -13.96
C ALA A 169 -12.00 -9.80 -14.64
N SER A 170 -12.07 -8.48 -14.47
CA SER A 170 -13.07 -7.60 -15.09
C SER A 170 -13.00 -7.66 -16.61
N GLN A 171 -11.80 -7.61 -17.20
CA GLN A 171 -11.64 -7.71 -18.65
C GLN A 171 -12.08 -9.08 -19.21
N LEU A 172 -11.97 -10.15 -18.42
CA LEU A 172 -12.39 -11.50 -18.79
C LEU A 172 -13.84 -11.82 -18.41
N GLY A 173 -14.55 -10.92 -17.71
CA GLY A 173 -15.90 -11.17 -17.22
C GLY A 173 -15.99 -12.29 -16.17
N ILE A 174 -14.94 -12.45 -15.33
CA ILE A 174 -14.88 -13.48 -14.28
C ILE A 174 -14.66 -12.84 -12.89
N GLY A 175 -14.82 -13.63 -11.83
CA GLY A 175 -14.55 -13.16 -10.46
C GLY A 175 -13.05 -13.05 -10.13
N ARG A 176 -12.67 -12.02 -9.35
CA ARG A 176 -11.27 -11.78 -8.87
C ARG A 176 -10.63 -13.01 -8.24
N GLN A 177 -11.41 -13.81 -7.50
CA GLN A 177 -10.97 -15.05 -6.83
C GLN A 177 -10.39 -16.08 -7.81
N ARG A 178 -10.75 -16.01 -9.10
CA ARG A 178 -10.30 -16.92 -10.16
C ARG A 178 -8.98 -16.49 -10.82
N VAL A 179 -8.41 -15.36 -10.39
CA VAL A 179 -7.19 -14.78 -10.94
C VAL A 179 -6.15 -14.65 -9.85
N HIS A 180 -4.97 -15.21 -10.09
CA HIS A 180 -3.74 -14.89 -9.38
C HIS A 180 -2.87 -14.02 -10.29
N ALA A 181 -2.36 -12.93 -9.75
CA ALA A 181 -1.48 -11.99 -10.44
C ALA A 181 -0.80 -11.11 -9.38
N ALA A 182 0.45 -10.70 -9.62
CA ALA A 182 1.22 -9.85 -8.72
C ALA A 182 1.76 -8.61 -9.43
N MET A 183 1.80 -7.50 -8.70
CA MET A 183 2.51 -6.27 -9.06
C MET A 183 3.62 -6.06 -8.03
N GLY A 184 4.88 -6.05 -8.48
CA GLY A 184 6.05 -5.77 -7.64
C GLY A 184 6.58 -4.33 -7.83
N GLY A 185 7.77 -4.06 -7.30
CA GLY A 185 8.46 -2.78 -7.44
C GLY A 185 7.99 -1.69 -6.48
N GLU A 186 8.30 -0.44 -6.81
CA GLU A 186 7.94 0.75 -6.03
C GLU A 186 6.48 1.12 -6.30
N HIS A 187 5.73 1.47 -5.26
CA HIS A 187 4.36 1.95 -5.40
C HIS A 187 4.30 3.24 -6.23
N GLY A 188 3.46 3.25 -7.28
CA GLY A 188 3.30 4.39 -8.19
C GLY A 188 4.02 4.21 -9.54
N LEU A 189 4.93 5.12 -9.88
CA LEU A 189 5.54 5.12 -11.24
C LEU A 189 6.67 4.09 -11.40
N GLY A 190 7.12 3.46 -10.32
CA GLY A 190 8.14 2.41 -10.33
C GLY A 190 7.60 0.99 -10.23
N MET A 191 6.30 0.79 -10.46
CA MET A 191 5.65 -0.53 -10.39
C MET A 191 6.14 -1.46 -11.50
N VAL A 192 6.15 -2.75 -11.22
CA VAL A 192 6.55 -3.80 -12.17
C VAL A 192 5.44 -4.87 -12.26
N PRO A 193 4.73 -4.98 -13.39
CA PRO A 193 3.72 -6.01 -13.58
C PRO A 193 4.39 -7.38 -13.79
N LEU A 194 4.13 -8.32 -12.87
CA LEU A 194 4.69 -9.67 -12.90
C LEU A 194 3.73 -10.59 -13.68
N TRP A 195 3.64 -10.37 -14.99
CA TRP A 195 2.77 -11.11 -15.89
C TRP A 195 3.07 -12.62 -15.94
N SER A 196 4.32 -13.03 -15.71
CA SER A 196 4.72 -14.44 -15.57
C SER A 196 3.98 -15.18 -14.44
N THR A 197 3.54 -14.44 -13.41
CA THR A 197 2.82 -14.97 -12.25
C THR A 197 1.32 -15.13 -12.50
N VAL A 198 0.82 -14.64 -13.64
CA VAL A 198 -0.62 -14.66 -13.93
C VAL A 198 -1.09 -16.11 -14.09
N ARG A 199 -2.08 -16.47 -13.28
CA ARG A 199 -2.81 -17.75 -13.38
C ARG A 199 -4.29 -17.45 -13.38
N ILE A 200 -5.00 -18.06 -14.32
CA ILE A 200 -6.45 -17.87 -14.49
C ILE A 200 -7.11 -19.24 -14.40
N GLN A 201 -7.99 -19.41 -13.42
CA GLN A 201 -8.63 -20.70 -13.18
C GLN A 201 -9.41 -21.16 -14.41
N GLY A 202 -8.97 -22.27 -15.01
CA GLY A 202 -9.56 -22.86 -16.20
C GLY A 202 -8.80 -22.60 -17.50
N LEU A 203 -7.76 -21.75 -17.50
CA LEU A 203 -6.88 -21.56 -18.66
C LEU A 203 -5.51 -22.19 -18.40
N ARG A 204 -4.93 -22.85 -19.40
CA ARG A 204 -3.61 -23.50 -19.31
C ARG A 204 -2.84 -23.38 -20.63
N GLY A 205 -1.52 -23.51 -20.56
CA GLY A 205 -0.62 -23.54 -21.73
C GLY A 205 -0.91 -22.42 -22.72
N THR A 206 -1.08 -22.79 -23.99
CA THR A 206 -1.26 -21.85 -25.10
C THR A 206 -2.50 -20.95 -24.96
N GLU A 207 -3.56 -21.41 -24.30
CA GLU A 207 -4.77 -20.62 -24.06
C GLU A 207 -4.50 -19.48 -23.08
N LEU A 208 -3.78 -19.77 -21.99
CA LEU A 208 -3.36 -18.76 -21.02
C LEU A 208 -2.41 -17.76 -21.68
N ASP A 209 -1.43 -18.24 -22.45
CA ASP A 209 -0.47 -17.38 -23.15
C ASP A 209 -1.16 -16.45 -24.16
N ALA A 210 -2.15 -16.96 -24.90
CA ALA A 210 -2.95 -16.16 -25.82
C ALA A 210 -3.77 -15.10 -25.08
N ALA A 211 -4.38 -15.44 -23.94
CA ALA A 211 -5.12 -14.50 -23.11
C ALA A 211 -4.22 -13.39 -22.56
N ILE A 212 -3.05 -13.75 -22.01
CA ILE A 212 -2.06 -12.79 -21.50
C ILE A 212 -1.57 -11.87 -22.62
N ARG A 213 -1.17 -12.41 -23.78
CA ARG A 213 -0.72 -11.60 -24.94
C ARG A 213 -1.78 -10.60 -25.39
N ARG A 214 -3.05 -11.01 -25.43
CA ARG A 214 -4.18 -10.13 -25.78
C ARG A 214 -4.36 -9.00 -24.77
N MET A 215 -4.34 -9.31 -23.46
CA MET A 215 -4.47 -8.30 -22.41
C MET A 215 -3.29 -7.31 -22.39
N ARG A 216 -2.08 -7.79 -22.70
CA ARG A 216 -0.86 -6.98 -22.84
C ARG A 216 -0.83 -6.13 -24.11
N ALA A 217 -1.79 -6.30 -25.03
CA ALA A 217 -1.77 -5.67 -26.35
C ALA A 217 -0.42 -5.85 -27.09
N GLY A 218 0.22 -7.02 -26.93
CA GLY A 218 1.50 -7.33 -27.57
C GLY A 218 2.75 -6.66 -26.98
N THR A 219 2.67 -6.06 -25.80
CA THR A 219 3.79 -5.30 -25.19
C THR A 219 4.61 -6.10 -24.18
N HIS A 220 5.89 -5.76 -24.04
CA HIS A 220 6.83 -6.40 -23.11
C HIS A 220 6.88 -5.67 -21.76
N THR A 221 7.38 -6.34 -20.73
CA THR A 221 7.42 -5.75 -19.38
C THR A 221 8.50 -4.68 -19.33
N ALA A 222 9.56 -4.84 -20.14
CA ALA A 222 10.59 -3.82 -20.34
C ALA A 222 10.03 -2.47 -20.84
N ASP A 223 8.94 -2.47 -21.61
CA ASP A 223 8.32 -1.24 -22.15
C ASP A 223 7.38 -0.55 -21.15
N PHE A 224 7.03 -1.22 -20.05
CA PHE A 224 5.97 -0.77 -19.15
C PHE A 224 6.28 0.60 -18.54
N SER A 225 7.50 0.83 -18.06
CA SER A 225 7.86 2.09 -17.41
C SER A 225 7.76 3.28 -18.38
N ALA A 226 8.27 3.16 -19.60
CA ALA A 226 8.20 4.22 -20.60
C ALA A 226 6.75 4.55 -20.99
N ARG A 227 5.92 3.51 -21.18
CA ARG A 227 4.49 3.66 -21.49
C ARG A 227 3.72 4.29 -20.33
N LEU A 228 3.99 3.86 -19.10
CA LEU A 228 3.39 4.42 -17.89
C LEU A 228 3.69 5.91 -17.78
N MET A 229 4.94 6.32 -18.00
CA MET A 229 5.33 7.72 -17.95
C MET A 229 4.65 8.56 -19.03
N ALA A 230 4.57 8.04 -20.26
CA ALA A 230 3.91 8.74 -21.37
C ALA A 230 2.40 8.92 -21.13
N GLU A 231 1.70 7.87 -20.71
CA GLU A 231 0.28 7.96 -20.39
C GLU A 231 0.03 8.83 -19.17
N HIS A 232 0.85 8.72 -18.12
CA HIS A 232 0.74 9.59 -16.94
C HIS A 232 0.88 11.07 -17.31
N ALA A 233 1.87 11.42 -18.15
CA ALA A 233 2.03 12.80 -18.63
C ALA A 233 0.80 13.28 -19.42
N ALA A 234 0.21 12.43 -20.26
CA ALA A 234 -1.00 12.76 -20.99
C ALA A 234 -2.21 12.99 -20.07
N LEU A 235 -2.37 12.17 -19.02
CA LEU A 235 -3.44 12.38 -18.03
C LEU A 235 -3.27 13.69 -17.26
N ILE A 236 -2.05 14.01 -16.84
CA ILE A 236 -1.77 15.28 -16.13
C ILE A 236 -2.10 16.48 -17.04
N ALA A 237 -1.69 16.44 -18.30
CA ALA A 237 -2.02 17.49 -19.27
C ALA A 237 -3.54 17.62 -19.47
N GLU A 238 -4.25 16.50 -19.62
CA GLU A 238 -5.72 16.48 -19.79
C GLU A 238 -6.47 17.03 -18.57
N MET A 239 -6.07 16.64 -17.36
CA MET A 239 -6.67 17.15 -16.12
C MET A 239 -6.33 18.61 -15.86
N GLY A 240 -5.12 19.05 -16.21
CA GLY A 240 -4.71 20.44 -16.08
C GLY A 240 -5.40 21.39 -17.05
N ALA A 241 -5.70 20.93 -18.27
CA ALA A 241 -6.40 21.72 -19.29
C ALA A 241 -7.87 21.98 -18.95
N ASP A 242 -8.52 21.07 -18.23
CA ASP A 242 -9.91 21.21 -17.78
C ASP A 242 -10.05 20.59 -16.37
N PRO A 243 -9.86 21.39 -15.32
CA PRO A 243 -9.94 20.94 -13.93
C PRO A 243 -11.26 20.29 -13.53
N ILE A 244 -12.36 20.57 -14.26
CA ILE A 244 -13.70 20.12 -13.90
C ILE A 244 -13.99 18.76 -14.55
N HIS A 245 -13.84 18.65 -15.87
CA HIS A 245 -14.19 17.42 -16.60
C HIS A 245 -12.98 16.59 -17.02
N GLY A 246 -11.77 17.15 -16.93
CA GLY A 246 -10.52 16.45 -17.23
C GLY A 246 -10.33 15.16 -16.42
N PRO A 247 -10.59 15.13 -15.09
CA PRO A 247 -10.54 13.89 -14.32
C PRO A 247 -11.50 12.80 -14.82
N VAL A 248 -12.68 13.18 -15.32
CA VAL A 248 -13.65 12.23 -15.90
C VAL A 248 -13.12 11.64 -17.20
N ARG A 249 -12.63 12.48 -18.13
CA ARG A 249 -12.04 12.01 -19.39
C ARG A 249 -10.78 11.18 -19.16
N ALA A 250 -9.97 11.54 -18.17
CA ALA A 250 -8.82 10.77 -17.73
C ALA A 250 -9.23 9.36 -17.25
N LEU A 251 -10.31 9.24 -16.47
CA LEU A 251 -10.85 7.93 -16.07
C LEU A 251 -11.35 7.11 -17.26
N GLU A 252 -12.05 7.75 -18.20
CA GLU A 252 -12.51 7.09 -19.43
C GLU A 252 -11.34 6.61 -20.30
N ARG A 253 -10.30 7.43 -20.46
CA ARG A 253 -9.07 7.07 -21.15
C ARG A 253 -8.41 5.88 -20.50
N VAL A 254 -8.20 5.94 -19.18
CA VAL A 254 -7.60 4.84 -18.42
C VAL A 254 -8.41 3.55 -18.60
N SER A 255 -9.74 3.60 -18.59
CA SER A 255 -10.58 2.39 -18.73
C SER A 255 -10.30 1.56 -19.99
N ARG A 256 -9.77 2.17 -21.05
CA ARG A 256 -9.45 1.56 -22.35
C ARG A 256 -8.02 1.03 -22.45
N LEU A 257 -7.18 1.31 -21.46
CA LEU A 257 -5.79 0.85 -21.42
C LEU A 257 -5.69 -0.63 -20.98
N PRO A 258 -4.56 -1.31 -21.29
CA PRO A 258 -4.22 -2.61 -20.72
C PRO A 258 -4.30 -2.67 -19.19
N PRO A 259 -4.62 -3.83 -18.59
CA PRO A 259 -4.84 -3.98 -17.15
C PRO A 259 -3.72 -3.44 -16.26
N ASP A 260 -2.46 -3.67 -16.64
CA ASP A 260 -1.28 -3.22 -15.90
C ASP A 260 -1.21 -1.68 -15.82
N LEU A 261 -1.43 -0.99 -16.94
CA LEU A 261 -1.51 0.47 -16.97
C LEU A 261 -2.72 1.00 -16.21
N ARG A 262 -3.86 0.30 -16.25
CA ARG A 262 -5.06 0.70 -15.47
C ARG A 262 -4.77 0.72 -13.98
N VAL A 263 -4.08 -0.31 -13.48
CA VAL A 263 -3.70 -0.40 -12.06
C VAL A 263 -2.86 0.81 -11.63
N ALA A 264 -1.83 1.14 -12.42
CA ALA A 264 -0.90 2.20 -12.09
C ALA A 264 -1.51 3.61 -12.29
N LEU A 265 -2.34 3.80 -13.32
CA LEU A 265 -2.82 5.14 -13.73
C LEU A 265 -4.14 5.56 -13.09
N LYS A 266 -5.07 4.63 -12.83
CA LYS A 266 -6.40 4.95 -12.28
C LYS A 266 -6.38 5.71 -10.95
N PRO A 267 -5.42 5.49 -10.02
CA PRO A 267 -5.36 6.24 -8.76
C PRO A 267 -5.17 7.76 -8.95
N PHE A 268 -4.49 8.20 -10.00
CA PHE A 268 -4.19 9.62 -10.21
C PHE A 268 -5.45 10.47 -10.44
N PRO A 269 -6.33 10.19 -11.42
CA PRO A 269 -7.54 10.99 -11.60
C PRO A 269 -8.51 10.88 -10.42
N ILE A 270 -8.55 9.74 -9.70
CA ILE A 270 -9.31 9.62 -8.43
C ILE A 270 -8.75 10.55 -7.35
N HIS A 271 -7.42 10.69 -7.29
CA HIS A 271 -6.77 11.57 -6.34
C HIS A 271 -7.10 13.04 -6.62
N TYR A 272 -6.99 13.46 -7.88
CA TYR A 272 -7.27 14.84 -8.29
C TYR A 272 -8.76 15.19 -8.29
N SER A 273 -9.67 14.21 -8.31
CA SER A 273 -11.12 14.45 -8.13
C SER A 273 -11.54 14.68 -6.67
N GLN A 274 -10.59 14.74 -5.73
CA GLN A 274 -10.83 14.82 -4.27
C GLN A 274 -11.50 13.59 -3.64
N ALA A 275 -11.96 12.62 -4.43
CA ALA A 275 -12.51 11.37 -3.91
C ALA A 275 -11.45 10.59 -3.13
N LYS A 276 -10.17 10.64 -3.57
CA LYS A 276 -9.04 9.87 -3.03
C LYS A 276 -9.33 8.35 -3.05
N THR A 277 -8.33 7.53 -2.76
CA THR A 277 -8.45 6.06 -2.77
C THR A 277 -8.65 5.46 -1.37
N VAL A 278 -9.30 6.20 -0.47
CA VAL A 278 -9.41 5.86 0.96
C VAL A 278 -10.04 4.48 1.18
N SER A 279 -11.20 4.20 0.60
CA SER A 279 -11.89 2.91 0.79
C SER A 279 -11.13 1.73 0.23
N ALA A 280 -10.46 1.90 -0.92
CA ALA A 280 -9.69 0.84 -1.55
C ALA A 280 -8.44 0.49 -0.72
N THR A 281 -7.74 1.51 -0.20
CA THR A 281 -6.58 1.30 0.68
C THR A 281 -7.00 0.66 2.00
N ALA A 282 -8.05 1.18 2.64
CA ALA A 282 -8.52 0.64 3.91
C ALA A 282 -8.98 -0.81 3.79
N ASN A 283 -9.73 -1.15 2.73
CA ASN A 283 -10.19 -2.51 2.51
C ASN A 283 -9.04 -3.49 2.30
N ALA A 284 -8.03 -3.11 1.51
CA ALA A 284 -6.84 -3.94 1.33
C ALA A 284 -6.07 -4.12 2.65
N THR A 285 -5.91 -3.07 3.46
CA THR A 285 -5.27 -3.17 4.77
C THR A 285 -6.05 -4.11 5.70
N VAL A 286 -7.36 -3.98 5.76
CA VAL A 286 -8.22 -4.83 6.60
C VAL A 286 -8.22 -6.29 6.13
N GLU A 287 -8.18 -6.56 4.82
CA GLU A 287 -8.00 -7.93 4.29
C GLU A 287 -6.68 -8.54 4.80
N LEU A 288 -5.58 -7.79 4.79
CA LEU A 288 -4.28 -8.28 5.27
C LEU A 288 -4.26 -8.49 6.80
N VAL A 289 -4.79 -7.52 7.56
CA VAL A 289 -4.89 -7.61 9.02
C VAL A 289 -5.73 -8.82 9.44
N LYS A 290 -6.87 -9.07 8.77
CA LYS A 290 -7.68 -10.27 9.00
C LYS A 290 -6.88 -11.55 8.79
N ALA A 291 -6.14 -11.64 7.67
CA ALA A 291 -5.34 -12.82 7.38
C ALA A 291 -4.28 -13.08 8.46
N LEU A 292 -3.70 -12.03 9.02
CA LEU A 292 -2.77 -12.09 10.16
C LEU A 292 -3.44 -12.57 11.45
N CYS A 293 -4.59 -11.98 11.82
CA CYS A 293 -5.36 -12.39 13.00
C CYS A 293 -5.82 -13.86 12.92
N GLU A 294 -6.11 -14.35 11.72
CA GLU A 294 -6.51 -15.74 11.48
C GLU A 294 -5.35 -16.74 11.55
N GLY A 295 -4.09 -16.26 11.61
CA GLY A 295 -2.89 -17.09 11.77
C GLY A 295 -2.61 -18.03 10.60
N ARG A 296 -3.21 -17.81 9.43
CA ARG A 296 -3.00 -18.67 8.24
C ARG A 296 -1.81 -18.19 7.42
N ALA A 297 -1.01 -19.13 6.96
CA ALA A 297 0.01 -18.85 5.95
C ALA A 297 -0.65 -18.29 4.67
N VAL A 298 -0.27 -17.08 4.28
CA VAL A 298 -0.80 -16.40 3.08
C VAL A 298 0.34 -15.94 2.17
N GLY A 299 0.17 -16.21 0.87
CA GLY A 299 1.03 -15.67 -0.18
C GLY A 299 0.56 -14.28 -0.58
N ILE A 300 1.43 -13.29 -0.44
CA ILE A 300 1.14 -11.89 -0.76
C ILE A 300 2.22 -11.29 -1.67
N CYS A 301 1.95 -10.12 -2.24
CA CYS A 301 3.00 -9.25 -2.77
C CYS A 301 2.97 -7.98 -1.93
N ALA A 302 4.08 -7.55 -1.32
CA ALA A 302 4.13 -6.40 -0.42
C ALA A 302 5.53 -5.76 -0.45
N GLN A 303 5.64 -4.48 -0.06
CA GLN A 303 6.97 -3.87 0.13
C GLN A 303 7.68 -4.53 1.31
N TYR A 304 8.96 -4.88 1.11
CA TYR A 304 9.79 -5.56 2.08
C TYR A 304 11.25 -5.14 1.92
N GLU A 305 11.99 -5.01 3.04
CA GLU A 305 13.41 -4.63 3.03
C GLU A 305 14.31 -5.80 2.59
N HIS A 306 14.58 -5.86 1.28
CA HIS A 306 15.44 -6.87 0.68
C HIS A 306 16.92 -6.61 0.93
N ARG A 307 17.69 -7.70 1.10
CA ARG A 307 19.14 -7.72 1.35
C ARG A 307 19.84 -8.73 0.44
N GLY A 308 19.69 -8.55 -0.87
CA GLY A 308 20.35 -9.33 -1.92
C GLY A 308 19.50 -10.46 -2.51
N GLU A 309 18.29 -10.69 -2.02
CA GLU A 309 17.43 -11.74 -2.56
C GLU A 309 17.06 -11.42 -4.01
N MET A 310 17.31 -12.35 -4.95
CA MET A 310 17.20 -12.11 -6.41
C MET A 310 18.03 -10.92 -6.93
N GLY A 311 19.10 -10.55 -6.25
CA GLY A 311 19.90 -9.36 -6.59
C GLY A 311 19.19 -8.03 -6.27
N ILE A 312 18.15 -8.07 -5.44
CA ILE A 312 17.38 -6.91 -5.00
C ILE A 312 17.88 -6.47 -3.63
N ASP A 313 18.09 -5.17 -3.47
CA ASP A 313 18.46 -4.53 -2.20
C ASP A 313 17.58 -3.28 -2.07
N GLY A 314 16.87 -3.16 -0.95
CA GLY A 314 15.94 -2.05 -0.66
C GLY A 314 14.46 -2.46 -0.52
N PRO A 315 13.60 -1.53 -0.10
CA PRO A 315 12.23 -1.77 0.39
C PRO A 315 11.17 -1.88 -0.72
N ILE A 316 11.42 -2.64 -1.79
CA ILE A 316 10.46 -2.73 -2.92
C ILE A 316 9.43 -3.85 -2.76
N GLY A 317 8.35 -3.76 -3.53
CA GLY A 317 7.29 -4.76 -3.62
C GLY A 317 7.76 -6.08 -4.20
N ASN A 318 7.53 -7.18 -3.49
CA ASN A 318 7.86 -8.52 -3.96
C ASN A 318 6.94 -9.59 -3.34
N ARG A 319 7.01 -10.80 -3.87
CA ARG A 319 6.17 -11.93 -3.42
C ARG A 319 6.73 -12.55 -2.14
N LEU A 320 5.90 -12.63 -1.11
CA LEU A 320 6.23 -13.09 0.24
C LEU A 320 5.23 -14.14 0.71
N ILE A 321 5.66 -14.98 1.65
CA ILE A 321 4.80 -15.83 2.47
C ILE A 321 4.80 -15.26 3.89
N LEU A 322 3.60 -15.08 4.42
CA LEU A 322 3.32 -14.47 5.72
C LEU A 322 2.59 -15.47 6.61
N GLU A 323 3.12 -15.73 7.81
CA GLU A 323 2.48 -16.53 8.86
C GLU A 323 2.85 -15.89 10.21
N GLY A 324 1.99 -14.99 10.69
CA GLY A 324 2.32 -14.06 11.78
C GLY A 324 3.30 -12.96 11.33
N ALA A 325 4.47 -13.34 10.83
CA ALA A 325 5.48 -12.46 10.23
C ALA A 325 5.94 -13.02 8.87
N VAL A 326 6.79 -12.28 8.15
CA VAL A 326 7.36 -12.79 6.88
C VAL A 326 8.23 -13.99 7.19
N THR A 327 7.80 -15.16 6.73
CA THR A 327 8.53 -16.42 6.92
C THR A 327 9.43 -16.75 5.74
N ARG A 328 9.06 -16.28 4.53
CA ARG A 328 9.79 -16.58 3.31
C ARG A 328 9.54 -15.57 2.20
N ILE A 329 10.57 -15.28 1.43
CA ILE A 329 10.47 -14.62 0.13
C ILE A 329 10.27 -15.69 -0.95
N VAL A 330 9.30 -15.49 -1.85
CA VAL A 330 9.06 -16.44 -2.94
C VAL A 330 10.20 -16.32 -3.96
N PRO A 331 10.88 -17.42 -4.33
CA PRO A 331 11.92 -17.39 -5.36
C PRO A 331 11.42 -16.83 -6.70
N GLY A 332 12.35 -16.29 -7.49
CA GLY A 332 12.07 -15.71 -8.80
C GLY A 332 12.05 -16.70 -9.95
N ASP A 333 12.09 -18.01 -9.69
CA ASP A 333 12.29 -19.04 -10.72
C ASP A 333 11.18 -19.09 -11.77
N ASP A 334 9.99 -18.59 -11.45
CA ASP A 334 8.85 -18.45 -12.36
C ASP A 334 8.72 -17.05 -12.98
N LEU A 335 9.60 -16.10 -12.64
CA LEU A 335 9.65 -14.76 -13.23
C LEU A 335 10.48 -14.76 -14.51
N SER A 336 10.16 -13.85 -15.44
CA SER A 336 11.02 -13.65 -16.62
C SER A 336 12.26 -12.82 -16.27
N ASP A 337 13.33 -12.98 -17.05
CA ASP A 337 14.55 -12.17 -16.91
C ASP A 337 14.25 -10.66 -17.02
N GLU A 338 13.29 -10.27 -17.88
CA GLU A 338 12.82 -8.89 -17.99
C GLU A 338 12.21 -8.38 -16.66
N GLU A 339 11.38 -9.19 -16.01
CA GLU A 339 10.73 -8.81 -14.75
C GLU A 339 11.75 -8.69 -13.61
N ILE A 340 12.70 -9.63 -13.51
CA ILE A 340 13.79 -9.59 -12.54
C ILE A 340 14.64 -8.33 -12.75
N ALA A 341 15.04 -8.04 -13.98
CA ALA A 341 15.83 -6.84 -14.31
C ALA A 341 15.08 -5.54 -13.96
N GLN A 342 13.78 -5.48 -14.21
CA GLN A 342 12.96 -4.32 -13.85
C GLN A 342 12.83 -4.13 -12.33
N LEU A 343 12.68 -5.22 -11.57
CA LEU A 343 12.67 -5.18 -10.10
C LEU A 343 14.02 -4.68 -9.55
N GLN A 344 15.14 -5.21 -10.05
CA GLN A 344 16.48 -4.79 -9.65
C GLN A 344 16.73 -3.31 -9.96
N ALA A 345 16.37 -2.86 -11.17
CA ALA A 345 16.50 -1.45 -11.57
C ALA A 345 15.60 -0.53 -10.73
N CYS A 346 14.38 -0.98 -10.40
CA CYS A 346 13.48 -0.27 -9.51
C CYS A 346 14.08 -0.12 -8.11
N ALA A 347 14.63 -1.19 -7.54
CA ALA A 347 15.28 -1.18 -6.23
C ALA A 347 16.45 -0.19 -6.17
N GLY A 348 17.29 -0.17 -7.20
CA GLY A 348 18.39 0.80 -7.31
C GLY A 348 17.92 2.26 -7.30
N ARG A 349 16.86 2.58 -8.06
CA ARG A 349 16.25 3.93 -8.05
C ARG A 349 15.61 4.27 -6.70
N CYS A 350 14.93 3.32 -6.08
CA CYS A 350 14.31 3.49 -4.77
C CYS A 350 15.38 3.84 -3.72
N ARG A 351 16.47 3.07 -3.65
CA ARG A 351 17.59 3.34 -2.73
C ARG A 351 18.22 4.71 -2.94
N ALA A 352 18.40 5.15 -4.19
CA ALA A 352 18.93 6.48 -4.48
C ALA A 352 18.04 7.59 -3.88
N LYS A 353 16.71 7.50 -4.07
CA LYS A 353 15.75 8.44 -3.47
C LYS A 353 15.78 8.43 -1.95
N LEU A 354 15.86 7.23 -1.34
CA LEU A 354 15.92 7.10 0.11
C LEU A 354 17.13 7.89 0.64
N LYS A 355 18.34 7.65 0.12
CA LYS A 355 19.54 8.38 0.53
C LYS A 355 19.37 9.91 0.50
N GLU A 356 18.71 10.44 -0.54
CA GLU A 356 18.43 11.87 -0.64
C GLU A 356 17.45 12.40 0.41
N TRP A 357 16.52 11.56 0.89
CA TRP A 357 15.52 11.95 1.88
C TRP A 357 16.00 11.79 3.33
N ILE A 358 16.80 10.76 3.62
CA ILE A 358 17.30 10.47 4.98
C ILE A 358 18.72 10.99 5.24
N GLY A 359 19.49 11.32 4.20
CA GLY A 359 20.86 11.86 4.33
C GLY A 359 21.94 10.83 4.67
N ASP A 360 21.68 9.54 4.40
CA ASP A 360 22.57 8.40 4.68
C ASP A 360 23.52 8.05 3.52
#